data_AF-A0A9R1SXX6-F1
#
_entry.id   AF-A0A9R1SXX6-F1
#
_cell.length_a   1.000
_cell.length_b   1.000
_cell.length_c   1.000
_cell.angle_alpha   90.00
_cell.angle_beta   90.00
_cell.angle_gamma   90.00
#
_symmetry.space_group_name_H-M   'P 1'
#
loop_
_entity.id
_entity.type
_entity.pdbx_description
1 polymer ?
#
loop_
_entity_poly.entity_id
_entity_poly.type
_entity_poly.pdbx_seq_one_letter_code
_entity_poly.pdbx_strand_id
1 'polypeptide(L)'
;MVKYILSAVVLVFLVGYISAGPIPKEFQEVAGDIRKVCIAETGTTVDLIERAGKGDFADDENLKCYLKCLLAQFGLISKKGLNFEQLVKVAPPDMKDMAKQLGVTCKDIKINEAGDQCDLAYHMSKCFFNTFPEQYFIM
;
A
#
# COMPACT_ATOMS: atom_id res chain seq x y z
N MET A 1 2.05 -35.32 28.41
CA MET A 1 2.61 -33.96 28.58
C MET A 1 3.08 -33.34 27.25
N VAL A 2 3.81 -34.07 26.39
CA VAL A 2 4.30 -33.56 25.08
C VAL A 2 3.17 -33.22 24.08
N LYS A 3 2.05 -33.96 24.08
CA LYS A 3 0.89 -33.70 23.19
C LYS A 3 0.24 -32.31 23.39
N TYR A 4 0.19 -31.82 24.64
CA TYR A 4 -0.42 -30.51 24.94
C TYR A 4 0.53 -29.35 24.60
N ILE A 5 1.84 -29.58 24.66
CA ILE A 5 2.86 -28.62 24.24
C ILE A 5 2.80 -28.43 22.71
N LEU A 6 2.68 -29.51 21.93
CA LEU A 6 2.50 -29.39 20.47
C LEU A 6 1.21 -28.64 20.09
N SER A 7 0.11 -28.91 20.80
CA SER A 7 -1.16 -28.27 20.50
C SER A 7 -1.18 -26.77 20.87
N ALA A 8 -0.46 -26.39 21.93
CA ALA A 8 -0.30 -24.98 22.31
C ALA A 8 0.63 -24.23 21.35
N VAL A 9 1.67 -24.88 20.82
CA VAL A 9 2.60 -24.26 19.85
C VAL A 9 1.92 -24.01 18.49
N VAL A 10 1.00 -24.87 18.06
CA VAL A 10 0.25 -24.69 16.80
C VAL A 10 -0.78 -23.56 16.89
N LEU A 11 -1.36 -23.31 18.06
CA LEU A 11 -2.32 -22.21 18.27
C LEU A 11 -1.66 -20.82 18.34
N VAL A 12 -0.35 -20.75 18.59
CA VAL A 12 0.40 -19.49 18.67
C VAL A 12 0.94 -19.03 17.30
N PHE A 13 0.86 -19.85 16.25
CA PHE A 13 1.14 -19.41 14.87
C PHE A 13 -0.03 -18.65 14.21
N LEU A 14 -1.15 -18.48 14.90
CA LEU A 14 -2.26 -17.61 14.48
C LEU A 14 -2.20 -16.22 15.14
N VAL A 15 -1.06 -15.84 15.73
CA VAL A 15 -0.87 -14.51 16.28
C VAL A 15 -0.59 -13.54 15.14
N GLY A 16 -1.66 -12.86 14.71
CA GLY A 16 -1.59 -11.49 14.25
C GLY A 16 -1.53 -11.27 12.74
N TYR A 17 -2.54 -11.71 11.98
CA TYR A 17 -2.96 -10.90 10.84
C TYR A 17 -3.64 -9.64 11.38
N ILE A 18 -2.88 -8.71 11.95
CA ILE A 18 -3.39 -7.38 12.23
C ILE A 18 -3.29 -6.63 10.92
N SER A 19 -4.22 -6.93 10.01
CA SER A 19 -4.23 -6.35 8.68
C SER A 19 -4.20 -4.82 8.80
N ALA A 20 -3.42 -4.20 7.92
CA ALA A 20 -3.84 -2.93 7.33
C ALA A 20 -5.36 -2.99 7.01
N GLY A 21 -6.08 -1.87 6.99
CA GLY A 21 -7.54 -1.87 6.75
C GLY A 21 -7.99 -2.88 5.67
N PRO A 22 -9.18 -3.51 5.83
CA PRO A 22 -9.58 -4.65 5.00
C PRO A 22 -9.47 -4.30 3.52
N ILE A 23 -8.70 -5.09 2.77
CA ILE A 23 -8.50 -4.89 1.34
C ILE A 23 -9.88 -4.93 0.64
N PRO A 24 -10.25 -3.90 -0.14
CA PRO A 24 -11.52 -3.86 -0.84
C PRO A 24 -11.69 -5.09 -1.74
N LYS A 25 -12.94 -5.56 -1.88
CA LYS A 25 -13.26 -6.82 -2.58
C LYS A 25 -12.71 -6.86 -4.00
N GLU A 26 -12.67 -5.69 -4.64
CA GLU A 26 -12.21 -5.47 -6.00
C GLU A 26 -10.71 -5.77 -6.18
N PHE A 27 -9.94 -5.77 -5.10
CA PHE A 27 -8.50 -6.03 -5.13
C PHE A 27 -8.12 -7.38 -4.49
N GLN A 28 -9.05 -8.10 -3.86
CA GLN A 28 -8.73 -9.32 -3.10
C GLN A 28 -8.10 -10.43 -3.94
N GLU A 29 -8.50 -10.55 -5.22
CA GLU A 29 -7.97 -11.58 -6.12
C GLU A 29 -6.51 -11.33 -6.52
N VAL A 30 -6.07 -10.06 -6.57
CA VAL A 30 -4.72 -9.69 -7.04
C VAL A 30 -3.78 -9.26 -5.91
N ALA A 31 -4.32 -8.86 -4.76
CA ALA A 31 -3.55 -8.27 -3.67
C ALA A 31 -2.43 -9.19 -3.17
N GLY A 32 -2.71 -10.48 -3.00
CA GLY A 32 -1.72 -11.43 -2.49
C GLY A 32 -0.51 -11.59 -3.41
N ASP A 33 -0.73 -11.62 -4.73
CA ASP A 33 0.36 -11.80 -5.69
C ASP A 33 1.15 -10.50 -5.90
N ILE A 34 0.46 -9.35 -5.96
CA ILE A 34 1.12 -8.04 -6.00
C ILE A 34 1.98 -7.83 -4.75
N ARG A 35 1.44 -8.14 -3.55
CA ARG A 35 2.18 -8.04 -2.29
C ARG A 35 3.47 -8.85 -2.34
N LYS A 36 3.40 -10.11 -2.77
CA LYS A 36 4.58 -10.99 -2.89
C LYS A 36 5.61 -10.43 -3.85
N VAL A 37 5.19 -9.97 -5.03
CA VAL A 37 6.08 -9.38 -6.03
C VAL A 37 6.80 -8.16 -5.46
N CYS A 38 6.06 -7.23 -4.85
CA CYS A 38 6.65 -6.00 -4.36
C CYS A 38 7.52 -6.21 -3.10
N ILE A 39 7.20 -7.17 -2.23
CA ILE A 39 8.09 -7.60 -1.15
C ILE A 39 9.39 -8.17 -1.72
N ALA A 40 9.30 -9.05 -2.73
CA ALA A 40 10.49 -9.65 -3.34
C ALA A 40 11.36 -8.63 -4.08
N GLU A 41 10.76 -7.62 -4.73
CA GLU A 41 11.47 -6.56 -5.43
C GLU A 41 12.23 -5.63 -4.47
N THR A 42 11.63 -5.33 -3.31
CA THR A 42 12.12 -4.25 -2.42
C THR A 42 12.83 -4.75 -1.18
N GLY A 43 12.60 -6.00 -0.76
CA GLY A 43 13.08 -6.52 0.51
C GLY A 43 12.41 -5.89 1.73
N THR A 44 11.30 -5.16 1.56
CA THR A 44 10.56 -4.61 2.70
C THR A 44 9.99 -5.73 3.59
N THR A 45 9.67 -5.38 4.83
CA THR A 45 9.11 -6.35 5.79
C THR A 45 7.60 -6.24 5.89
N VAL A 46 6.95 -7.35 6.25
CA VAL A 46 5.50 -7.39 6.48
C VAL A 46 5.08 -6.42 7.58
N ASP A 47 5.89 -6.27 8.64
CA ASP A 47 5.64 -5.33 9.74
C ASP A 47 5.55 -3.88 9.27
N LEU A 48 6.51 -3.44 8.44
CA LEU A 48 6.51 -2.08 7.88
C LEU A 48 5.27 -1.82 7.02
N ILE A 49 4.84 -2.80 6.22
CA ILE A 49 3.63 -2.70 5.39
C ILE A 49 2.38 -2.60 6.28
N GLU A 50 2.26 -3.45 7.30
CA GLU A 50 1.10 -3.46 8.19
C GLU A 50 0.99 -2.19 9.04
N ARG A 51 2.12 -1.63 9.47
CA ARG A 51 2.18 -0.34 10.17
C ARG A 51 1.78 0.82 9.25
N ALA A 52 2.29 0.85 8.02
CA ALA A 52 1.90 1.84 7.02
C ALA A 52 0.39 1.78 6.72
N GLY A 53 -0.15 0.57 6.65
CA GLY A 53 -1.59 0.30 6.55
C GLY A 53 -2.48 0.89 7.65
N LYS A 54 -1.87 1.28 8.78
CA LYS A 54 -2.52 1.89 9.95
C LYS A 54 -2.15 3.35 10.13
N GLY A 55 -1.45 3.94 9.16
CA GLY A 55 -1.00 5.33 9.19
C GLY A 55 0.39 5.55 9.77
N ASP A 56 1.09 4.50 10.20
CA ASP A 56 2.46 4.58 10.71
C ASP A 56 3.46 4.30 9.59
N PHE A 57 3.79 5.36 8.85
CA PHE A 57 4.69 5.32 7.71
C PHE A 57 6.14 5.56 8.14
N ALA A 58 6.88 4.48 8.40
CA ALA A 58 8.31 4.56 8.69
C ALA A 58 9.08 5.24 7.54
N ASP A 59 10.09 6.02 7.89
CA ASP A 59 11.03 6.59 6.92
C ASP A 59 12.08 5.54 6.55
N ASP A 60 11.64 4.52 5.80
CA ASP A 60 12.42 3.36 5.38
C ASP A 60 12.38 3.23 3.85
N GLU A 61 13.55 3.13 3.23
CA GLU A 61 13.67 3.15 1.77
C GLU A 61 12.96 1.96 1.10
N ASN A 62 13.02 0.77 1.71
CA ASN A 62 12.38 -0.42 1.16
C ASN A 62 10.85 -0.27 1.22
N LEU A 63 10.31 0.29 2.29
CA LEU A 63 8.87 0.61 2.39
C LEU A 63 8.45 1.67 1.35
N LYS A 64 9.23 2.74 1.16
CA LYS A 64 8.95 3.75 0.14
C LYS A 64 8.91 3.14 -1.26
N CYS A 65 9.89 2.32 -1.59
CA CYS A 65 9.95 1.64 -2.88
C CYS A 65 8.88 0.56 -3.02
N TYR A 66 8.43 -0.07 -1.92
CA TYR A 66 7.28 -0.96 -1.91
C TYR A 66 6.00 -0.23 -2.35
N LEU A 67 5.73 0.95 -1.79
CA LEU A 67 4.59 1.79 -2.19
C LEU A 67 4.69 2.19 -3.67
N LYS A 68 5.88 2.52 -4.15
CA LYS A 68 6.12 2.78 -5.58
C LYS A 68 5.81 1.56 -6.42
N CYS A 69 6.23 0.36 -6.00
CA CYS A 69 5.94 -0.89 -6.72
C CYS A 69 4.43 -1.09 -6.85
N LEU A 70 3.66 -0.91 -5.77
CA LEU A 70 2.20 -1.00 -5.81
C LEU A 70 1.59 -0.04 -6.84
N LEU A 71 1.97 1.24 -6.80
CA LEU A 71 1.46 2.24 -7.76
C LEU A 71 1.87 1.90 -9.20
N ALA A 72 3.04 1.30 -9.41
CA ALA A 72 3.51 0.91 -10.73
C ALA A 72 2.71 -0.26 -11.33
N GLN A 73 2.24 -1.22 -10.53
CA GLN A 73 1.38 -2.32 -11.02
C GLN A 73 0.10 -1.83 -11.71
N PHE A 74 -0.40 -0.66 -11.30
CA PHE A 74 -1.60 -0.03 -11.86
C PHE A 74 -1.29 1.11 -12.86
N GLY A 75 0.00 1.35 -13.16
CA GLY A 75 0.43 2.42 -14.06
C GLY A 75 0.20 3.83 -13.51
N LEU A 76 0.16 3.98 -12.18
CA LEU A 76 -0.15 5.25 -11.50
C LEU A 76 1.07 6.13 -11.26
N ILE A 77 2.27 5.60 -11.43
CA ILE A 77 3.53 6.30 -11.22
C ILE A 77 4.50 6.03 -12.36
N SER A 78 5.26 7.05 -12.74
CA SER A 78 6.27 6.96 -13.79
C SER A 78 7.38 7.99 -13.57
N LYS A 79 8.37 8.06 -14.48
CA LYS A 79 9.43 9.09 -14.46
C LYS A 79 8.88 10.51 -14.61
N LYS A 80 7.64 10.66 -15.08
CA LYS A 80 6.95 11.95 -15.20
C LYS A 80 6.16 12.34 -13.94
N GLY A 81 6.10 11.46 -12.95
CA GLY A 81 5.32 11.65 -11.73
C GLY A 81 4.07 10.77 -11.66
N LEU A 82 3.10 11.21 -10.86
CA LEU A 82 1.81 10.54 -10.64
C LEU A 82 0.85 10.75 -11.81
N ASN A 83 0.05 9.73 -12.10
CA ASN A 83 -0.98 9.77 -13.14
C ASN A 83 -2.39 9.71 -12.52
N PHE A 84 -2.91 10.88 -12.15
CA PHE A 84 -4.24 10.99 -11.54
C PHE A 84 -5.40 10.70 -12.52
N GLU A 85 -5.20 10.92 -13.82
CA GLU A 85 -6.18 10.52 -14.83
C GLU A 85 -6.31 8.99 -14.89
N GLN A 86 -5.17 8.29 -14.89
CA GLN A 86 -5.14 6.83 -14.81
C GLN A 86 -5.72 6.34 -13.49
N LEU A 87 -5.46 7.00 -12.36
CA LEU A 87 -6.06 6.66 -11.06
C LEU A 87 -7.59 6.60 -11.15
N VAL A 88 -8.23 7.63 -11.72
CA VAL A 88 -9.69 7.66 -11.89
C VAL A 88 -10.17 6.60 -12.89
N LYS A 89 -9.36 6.30 -13.92
CA LYS A 89 -9.69 5.31 -14.94
C LYS A 89 -9.69 3.88 -14.41
N VAL A 90 -8.68 3.51 -13.60
CA VAL A 90 -8.53 2.14 -13.07
C VAL A 90 -9.29 1.92 -11.76
N ALA A 91 -9.68 2.99 -11.06
CA ALA A 91 -10.49 2.88 -9.87
C ALA A 91 -11.81 2.13 -10.16
N PRO A 92 -12.20 1.17 -9.31
CA PRO A 92 -13.52 0.54 -9.39
C PRO A 92 -14.66 1.58 -9.37
N PRO A 93 -15.84 1.25 -9.92
CA PRO A 93 -16.97 2.19 -10.00
C PRO A 93 -17.26 2.92 -8.69
N ASP A 94 -17.33 2.18 -7.58
CA ASP A 94 -17.68 2.72 -6.25
C ASP A 94 -16.55 3.56 -5.61
N MET A 95 -15.35 3.54 -6.20
CA MET A 95 -14.19 4.28 -5.73
C MET A 95 -13.82 5.46 -6.64
N LYS A 96 -14.55 5.70 -7.74
CA LYS A 96 -14.19 6.76 -8.69
C LYS A 96 -14.21 8.15 -8.10
N ASP A 97 -15.17 8.45 -7.23
CA ASP A 97 -15.25 9.79 -6.63
C ASP A 97 -14.15 10.03 -5.61
N MET A 98 -13.76 8.99 -4.86
CA MET A 98 -12.58 9.00 -4.01
C MET A 98 -11.31 9.26 -4.83
N ALA A 99 -11.13 8.54 -5.94
CA ALA A 99 -10.00 8.73 -6.85
C ALA A 99 -9.94 10.15 -7.42
N LYS A 100 -11.07 10.73 -7.82
CA LYS A 100 -11.14 12.14 -8.27
C LYS A 100 -10.74 13.09 -7.15
N GLN A 101 -11.25 12.89 -5.94
CA GLN A 101 -10.93 13.73 -4.79
C GLN A 101 -9.45 13.64 -4.41
N LEU A 102 -8.83 12.46 -4.49
CA LEU A 102 -7.38 12.31 -4.36
C LEU A 102 -6.63 13.09 -5.45
N GLY A 103 -7.10 13.03 -6.69
CA GLY A 103 -6.53 13.80 -7.80
C GLY A 103 -6.60 15.31 -7.62
N VAL A 104 -7.53 15.82 -6.80
CA VAL A 104 -7.61 17.24 -6.43
C VAL A 104 -6.76 17.54 -5.19
N THR A 105 -6.85 16.70 -4.16
CA THR A 105 -6.25 16.95 -2.84
C THR A 105 -4.75 16.71 -2.84
N CYS A 106 -4.28 15.70 -3.58
CA CYS A 106 -2.89 15.28 -3.63
C CYS A 106 -2.14 15.82 -4.86
N LYS A 107 -2.74 16.71 -5.65
CA LYS A 107 -2.22 17.19 -6.95
C LYS A 107 -0.85 17.86 -6.89
N ASP A 108 -0.51 18.44 -5.73
CA ASP A 108 0.73 19.19 -5.53
C ASP A 108 1.91 18.28 -5.17
N ILE A 109 1.66 16.98 -4.99
CA ILE A 109 2.70 15.96 -4.85
C ILE A 109 3.35 15.73 -6.20
N LYS A 110 4.59 16.21 -6.34
CA LYS A 110 5.37 16.15 -7.57
C LYS A 110 6.69 15.44 -7.33
N ILE A 111 7.21 14.85 -8.40
CA ILE A 111 8.52 14.23 -8.37
C ILE A 111 9.58 15.30 -8.02
N ASN A 112 10.52 14.96 -7.16
CA ASN A 112 11.60 15.86 -6.79
C ASN A 112 12.61 16.00 -7.94
N GLU A 113 13.53 16.96 -7.83
CA GLU A 113 14.57 17.20 -8.85
C GLU A 113 15.49 15.98 -9.06
N ALA A 114 15.64 15.14 -8.04
CA ALA A 114 16.41 13.89 -8.11
C ALA A 114 15.68 12.78 -8.88
N GLY A 115 14.40 12.94 -9.20
CA GLY A 115 13.61 11.92 -9.90
C GLY A 115 13.21 10.74 -9.02
N ASP A 116 13.18 10.91 -7.70
CA ASP A 116 12.89 9.83 -6.76
C ASP A 116 11.40 9.46 -6.77
N GLN A 117 11.12 8.26 -7.27
CA GLN A 117 9.77 7.72 -7.33
C GLN A 117 9.33 7.03 -6.03
N CYS A 118 10.27 6.57 -5.21
CA CYS A 118 9.98 5.93 -3.93
C CYS A 118 9.47 6.98 -2.94
N ASP A 119 10.16 8.11 -2.82
CA ASP A 119 9.69 9.27 -2.05
C ASP A 119 8.35 9.82 -2.59
N LEU A 120 8.20 9.87 -3.91
CA LEU A 120 6.96 10.32 -4.54
C LEU A 120 5.76 9.44 -4.15
N ALA A 121 5.93 8.12 -4.22
CA ALA A 121 4.90 7.17 -3.83
C ALA A 121 4.60 7.25 -2.33
N TYR A 122 5.62 7.42 -1.50
CA TYR A 122 5.49 7.59 -0.06
C TYR A 122 4.61 8.79 0.30
N HIS A 123 4.87 9.96 -0.30
CA HIS A 123 4.03 11.14 -0.10
C HIS A 123 2.61 10.95 -0.60
N MET A 124 2.44 10.30 -1.77
CA MET A 124 1.12 10.00 -2.30
C MET A 124 0.30 9.09 -1.37
N SER A 125 0.93 8.03 -0.86
CA SER A 125 0.27 7.09 0.07
C SER A 125 -0.12 7.76 1.39
N LYS A 126 0.74 8.64 1.94
CA LYS A 126 0.39 9.45 3.12
C LYS A 126 -0.77 10.40 2.83
N CYS A 127 -0.80 11.01 1.65
CA CYS A 127 -1.92 11.87 1.26
C CYS A 127 -3.23 11.09 1.14
N PHE A 128 -3.18 9.87 0.60
CA PHE A 128 -4.35 8.99 0.57
C PHE A 128 -4.85 8.67 1.98
N PHE A 129 -3.96 8.20 2.86
CA PHE A 129 -4.32 7.94 4.25
C PHE A 129 -4.91 9.18 4.95
N ASN A 130 -4.29 10.35 4.80
CA ASN A 130 -4.78 11.58 5.44
C ASN A 130 -6.14 12.06 4.90
N THR A 131 -6.44 11.79 3.62
CA THR A 131 -7.70 12.20 2.98
C THR A 131 -8.83 11.23 3.32
N PHE A 132 -8.53 9.94 3.39
CA PHE A 132 -9.50 8.86 3.56
C PHE A 132 -8.97 7.77 4.51
N PRO A 133 -8.78 8.07 5.81
CA PRO A 133 -8.13 7.14 6.74
C PRO A 133 -8.90 5.83 6.90
N GLU A 134 -10.23 5.88 6.89
CA GLU A 134 -11.12 4.72 7.03
C GLU A 134 -11.18 3.84 5.78
N GLN A 135 -10.87 4.41 4.60
CA GLN A 135 -10.87 3.71 3.32
C GLN A 135 -9.48 3.42 2.79
N TYR A 136 -8.44 3.88 3.49
CA TYR A 136 -7.07 3.59 3.13
C TYR A 136 -6.79 2.09 3.32
N PHE A 137 -6.10 1.53 2.33
CA PHE A 137 -5.63 0.16 2.37
C PHE A 137 -4.27 0.08 1.68
N ILE A 138 -3.52 -0.95 2.04
CA ILE A 138 -2.26 -1.33 1.40
C ILE A 138 -2.30 -2.84 1.20
N MET A 139 -1.93 -3.28 0.00
CA MET A 139 -1.88 -4.71 -0.34
C MET A 139 -0.68 -5.37 0.32
#